data_AF-A0A961JSR7-F1
#
_entry.id   AF-A0A961JSR7-F1
#
_cell.length_a   1.000
_cell.length_b   1.000
_cell.length_c   1.000
_cell.angle_alpha   90.00
_cell.angle_beta   90.00
_cell.angle_gamma   90.00
#
_symmetry.space_group_name_H-M   'P 1'
#
loop_
_entity.id
_entity.type
_entity.pdbx_description
1 polymer ?
#
loop_
_entity_poly.entity_id
_entity_poly.type
_entity_poly.pdbx_seq_one_letter_code
_entity_poly.pdbx_strand_id
1 'polypeptide(L)'
;MDVKKPLFPSAFDVAAPKGAEGWEELYPYYTRFQPARRAEDDQKFWFCNSQHWPTPLRSFDVIFLDFAIKCLSQYNSRHLLVPPANGIDYRILNGFVYFSPVAVAPEDIEARIPQFLERAGHYYGNWNDLLDNWKKKVLAMIDEMDAISFTELPEAVPLDWIKDGVGLDNTNAIFEAYDKLIELSYKIWQYHFEFLNLGYAAYLDFFGFVKGEFPTIPDQAIAKMVQGVDSELFRPDDEIKKLARLAIELGVDDALMTGSVDEALAAVAAAPNGAKWIAAWDAAKDPWFNFTSGNGFYSTDKYWIDHLDIPLGYLRDYIPRAKAGETIERPT
;
A
#
# COMPACT_ATOMS: atom_id res chain seq x y z
N MET A 1 -5.24 -3.27 47.17
CA MET A 1 -4.64 -4.40 46.43
C MET A 1 -4.52 -3.93 45.00
N ASP A 2 -3.31 -3.58 44.56
CA ASP A 2 -3.08 -3.24 43.15
C ASP A 2 -3.37 -4.47 42.30
N VAL A 3 -4.52 -4.46 41.63
CA VAL A 3 -4.83 -5.45 40.61
C VAL A 3 -3.79 -5.24 39.52
N LYS A 4 -2.79 -6.14 39.46
CA LYS A 4 -1.79 -6.14 38.40
C LYS A 4 -2.54 -6.13 37.07
N LYS A 5 -2.43 -5.02 36.34
CA LYS A 5 -2.99 -4.90 35.00
C LYS A 5 -2.39 -6.04 34.17
N PRO A 6 -3.22 -6.93 33.58
CA PRO A 6 -2.69 -8.02 32.78
C PRO A 6 -1.85 -7.44 31.64
N LEU A 7 -0.76 -8.12 31.28
CA LEU A 7 0.14 -7.70 30.20
C LEU A 7 -0.61 -7.61 28.86
N PHE A 8 -1.65 -8.45 28.69
CA PHE A 8 -2.61 -8.44 27.59
C PHE A 8 -4.01 -8.22 28.17
N PRO A 9 -4.48 -6.97 28.32
CA PRO A 9 -5.85 -6.71 28.75
C PRO A 9 -6.84 -7.16 27.68
N SER A 10 -8.03 -7.56 28.11
CA SER A 10 -9.18 -7.70 27.21
C SER A 10 -9.43 -6.38 26.50
N ALA A 11 -9.68 -6.42 25.19
CA ALA A 11 -9.99 -5.23 24.40
C ALA A 11 -11.22 -4.48 24.93
N PHE A 12 -12.15 -5.20 25.57
CA PHE A 12 -13.36 -4.66 26.18
C PHE A 12 -13.10 -3.88 27.48
N ASP A 13 -11.92 -4.05 28.10
CA ASP A 13 -11.52 -3.37 29.33
C ASP A 13 -10.54 -2.22 29.06
N VAL A 14 -10.17 -1.99 27.80
CA VAL A 14 -9.29 -0.88 27.40
C VAL A 14 -10.11 0.41 27.33
N ALA A 15 -9.91 1.29 28.30
CA ALA A 15 -10.52 2.61 28.28
C ALA A 15 -10.01 3.47 27.11
N ALA A 16 -10.90 4.27 26.54
CA ALA A 16 -10.53 5.26 25.54
C ALA A 16 -9.56 6.29 26.13
N PRO A 17 -8.52 6.72 25.38
CA PRO A 17 -7.72 7.89 25.75
C PRO A 17 -8.59 9.13 25.90
N LYS A 18 -8.17 10.07 26.75
CA LYS A 18 -8.86 11.35 26.93
C LYS A 18 -9.01 12.07 25.59
N GLY A 19 -10.24 12.44 25.23
CA GLY A 19 -10.59 13.09 23.97
C GLY A 19 -10.97 12.13 22.84
N ALA A 20 -10.88 10.82 23.06
CA ALA A 20 -11.32 9.78 22.13
C ALA A 20 -12.57 9.04 22.64
N GLU A 21 -13.26 9.56 23.65
CA GLU A 21 -14.53 9.00 24.11
C GLU A 21 -15.56 9.00 22.97
N GLY A 22 -16.27 7.89 22.77
CA GLY A 22 -17.24 7.76 21.69
C GLY A 22 -16.63 7.51 20.30
N TRP A 23 -15.33 7.19 20.20
CA TRP A 23 -14.66 6.80 18.95
C TRP A 23 -15.42 5.70 18.18
N GLU A 24 -16.20 4.89 18.89
CA GLU A 24 -17.04 3.85 18.34
C GLU A 24 -18.04 4.33 17.28
N GLU A 25 -18.52 5.58 17.38
CA GLU A 25 -19.49 6.16 16.44
C GLU A 25 -18.88 6.44 15.07
N LEU A 26 -17.54 6.51 14.98
CA LEU A 26 -16.81 6.76 13.75
C LEU A 26 -16.74 5.53 12.84
N TYR A 27 -17.01 4.33 13.37
CA TYR A 27 -16.76 3.07 12.66
C TYR A 27 -18.03 2.21 12.57
N PRO A 28 -18.25 1.50 11.44
CA PRO A 28 -19.33 0.54 11.31
C PRO A 28 -19.30 -0.48 12.46
N TYR A 29 -20.47 -0.89 12.95
CA TYR A 29 -20.54 -1.74 14.14
C TYR A 29 -19.72 -3.03 13.98
N TYR A 30 -19.69 -3.63 12.80
CA TYR A 30 -19.03 -4.92 12.57
C TYR A 30 -17.50 -4.85 12.64
N THR A 31 -16.90 -3.66 12.60
CA THR A 31 -15.43 -3.48 12.68
C THR A 31 -14.94 -3.31 14.11
N ARG A 32 -15.84 -3.22 15.10
CA ARG A 32 -15.51 -2.97 16.51
C ARG A 32 -15.63 -4.22 17.36
N PHE A 33 -14.94 -4.26 18.50
CA PHE A 33 -15.17 -5.29 19.50
C PHE A 33 -16.61 -5.21 20.03
N GLN A 34 -17.41 -6.25 19.75
CA GLN A 34 -18.83 -6.28 20.08
C GLN A 34 -19.05 -7.00 21.42
N PRO A 35 -19.78 -6.43 22.40
CA PRO A 35 -19.97 -7.05 23.71
C PRO A 35 -20.51 -8.49 23.63
N ALA A 36 -21.37 -8.77 22.64
CA ALA A 36 -21.92 -10.09 22.38
C ALA A 36 -20.88 -11.14 21.95
N ARG A 37 -19.69 -10.71 21.52
CA ARG A 37 -18.57 -11.56 21.07
C ARG A 37 -17.43 -11.64 22.08
N ARG A 38 -17.60 -11.12 23.30
CA ARG A 38 -16.53 -11.06 24.30
C ARG A 38 -15.92 -12.44 24.57
N ALA A 39 -16.76 -13.46 24.71
CA ALA A 39 -16.29 -14.81 25.00
C ALA A 39 -15.38 -15.38 23.90
N GLU A 40 -15.71 -15.14 22.63
CA GLU A 40 -14.92 -15.59 21.49
C GLU A 40 -13.68 -14.71 21.24
N ASP A 41 -13.83 -13.39 21.32
CA ASP A 41 -12.75 -12.46 21.02
C ASP A 41 -11.68 -12.46 22.15
N ASP A 42 -12.04 -12.70 23.42
CA ASP A 42 -11.07 -12.85 24.53
C ASP A 42 -10.25 -14.16 24.44
N GLN A 43 -10.69 -15.15 23.66
CA GLN A 43 -9.95 -16.39 23.40
C GLN A 43 -8.95 -16.25 22.25
N LYS A 44 -9.03 -15.16 21.48
CA LYS A 44 -8.17 -14.90 20.34
C LYS A 44 -6.93 -14.10 20.72
N PHE A 45 -5.83 -14.38 20.04
CA PHE A 45 -4.68 -13.48 20.07
C PHE A 45 -4.90 -12.32 19.11
N TRP A 46 -5.02 -11.11 19.66
CA TRP A 46 -5.12 -9.86 18.91
C TRP A 46 -3.82 -9.08 19.00
N PHE A 47 -3.32 -8.62 17.87
CA PHE A 47 -2.12 -7.78 17.80
C PHE A 47 -2.39 -6.52 16.98
N CYS A 48 -1.86 -5.39 17.44
CA CYS A 48 -1.96 -4.13 16.69
C CYS A 48 -1.13 -4.24 15.41
N ASN A 49 -1.74 -3.99 14.26
CA ASN A 49 -1.05 -4.01 12.98
C ASN A 49 -0.41 -2.65 12.66
N SER A 50 0.55 -2.23 13.48
CA SER A 50 1.27 -0.97 13.27
C SER A 50 2.22 -0.99 12.08
N GLN A 51 2.49 -2.16 11.48
CA GLN A 51 3.30 -2.27 10.27
C GLN A 51 2.59 -1.65 9.07
N HIS A 52 1.28 -1.89 8.93
CA HIS A 52 0.48 -1.43 7.79
C HIS A 52 -0.48 -0.30 8.17
N TRP A 53 -0.91 -0.22 9.43
CA TRP A 53 -1.76 0.86 9.94
C TRP A 53 -1.18 1.41 11.26
N PRO A 54 -0.05 2.15 11.22
CA PRO A 54 0.64 2.67 12.40
C PRO A 54 -0.11 3.77 13.14
N THR A 55 -1.08 4.43 12.51
CA THR A 55 -1.81 5.58 13.07
C THR A 55 -3.32 5.32 13.10
N PRO A 56 -4.09 6.07 13.93
CA PRO A 56 -5.54 5.93 13.96
C PRO A 56 -6.19 6.12 12.58
N LEU A 57 -7.02 5.17 12.17
CA LEU A 57 -7.75 5.22 10.90
C LEU A 57 -8.81 6.32 10.90
N ARG A 58 -8.97 7.02 9.78
CA ARG A 58 -10.18 7.83 9.57
C ARG A 58 -11.32 6.92 9.13
N SER A 59 -12.57 7.32 9.41
CA SER A 59 -13.76 6.56 8.98
C SER A 59 -13.78 6.29 7.48
N PHE A 60 -13.31 7.26 6.69
CA PHE A 60 -13.21 7.13 5.24
C PHE A 60 -12.24 6.03 4.78
N ASP A 61 -11.13 5.83 5.50
CA ASP A 61 -10.08 4.87 5.14
C ASP A 61 -10.48 3.41 5.43
N VAL A 62 -11.55 3.19 6.21
CA VAL A 62 -12.00 1.85 6.64
C VAL A 62 -12.35 0.95 5.46
N ILE A 63 -12.88 1.53 4.37
CA ILE A 63 -13.25 0.76 3.17
C ILE A 63 -12.06 0.02 2.56
N PHE A 64 -10.87 0.64 2.58
CA PHE A 64 -9.65 0.02 2.07
C PHE A 64 -9.17 -1.12 2.97
N LEU A 65 -9.31 -0.97 4.29
CA LEU A 65 -9.05 -2.05 5.23
C LEU A 65 -9.99 -3.25 4.99
N ASP A 66 -11.29 -2.99 4.82
CA ASP A 66 -12.28 -4.03 4.48
C ASP A 66 -11.88 -4.78 3.20
N PHE A 67 -11.48 -4.05 2.16
CA PHE A 67 -11.05 -4.64 0.90
C PHE A 67 -9.81 -5.51 1.06
N ALA A 68 -8.78 -5.00 1.73
CA ALA A 68 -7.53 -5.72 1.97
C ALA A 68 -7.79 -7.05 2.70
N ILE A 69 -8.52 -7.01 3.82
CA ILE A 69 -8.71 -8.19 4.67
C ILE A 69 -9.66 -9.20 4.04
N LYS A 70 -10.71 -8.73 3.36
CA LYS A 70 -11.58 -9.61 2.58
C LYS A 70 -10.78 -10.30 1.47
N CYS A 71 -9.99 -9.57 0.69
CA CYS A 71 -9.27 -10.15 -0.47
C CYS A 71 -8.18 -11.13 -0.03
N LEU A 72 -7.41 -10.80 1.01
CA LEU A 72 -6.47 -11.72 1.65
C LEU A 72 -7.17 -13.04 2.03
N SER A 73 -8.26 -12.93 2.77
CA SER A 73 -9.00 -14.08 3.29
C SER A 73 -9.64 -14.89 2.16
N GLN A 74 -10.15 -14.24 1.12
CA GLN A 74 -10.68 -14.91 -0.07
C GLN A 74 -9.59 -15.70 -0.82
N TYR A 75 -8.38 -15.15 -0.96
CA TYR A 75 -7.30 -15.86 -1.62
C TYR A 75 -6.86 -17.09 -0.82
N ASN A 76 -6.72 -16.94 0.50
CA ASN A 76 -6.35 -18.05 1.38
C ASN A 76 -7.42 -19.16 1.40
N SER A 77 -8.69 -18.78 1.57
CA SER A 77 -9.78 -19.74 1.83
C SER A 77 -10.53 -20.23 0.59
N ARG A 78 -10.36 -19.61 -0.59
CA ARG A 78 -11.13 -19.96 -1.81
C ARG A 78 -10.29 -20.08 -3.08
N HIS A 79 -9.17 -19.35 -3.20
CA HIS A 79 -8.35 -19.41 -4.41
C HIS A 79 -7.25 -20.43 -4.29
N LEU A 80 -6.32 -20.21 -3.35
CA LEU A 80 -5.16 -21.07 -3.18
C LEU A 80 -5.46 -22.24 -2.24
N LEU A 81 -6.46 -22.12 -1.37
CA LEU A 81 -6.76 -23.11 -0.32
C LEU A 81 -5.53 -23.38 0.55
N VAL A 82 -4.90 -22.31 1.04
CA VAL A 82 -3.71 -22.40 1.91
C VAL A 82 -4.03 -23.34 3.08
N PRO A 83 -3.27 -24.44 3.28
CA PRO A 83 -3.75 -25.54 4.11
C PRO A 83 -4.09 -25.15 5.56
N PRO A 84 -3.26 -24.39 6.29
CA PRO A 84 -3.58 -24.00 7.67
C PRO A 84 -4.38 -22.70 7.80
N ALA A 85 -4.61 -21.94 6.72
CA ALA A 85 -5.03 -20.53 6.83
C ALA A 85 -6.33 -20.23 6.05
N ASN A 86 -7.29 -19.60 6.73
CA ASN A 86 -8.48 -19.03 6.11
C ASN A 86 -8.38 -17.51 5.90
N GLY A 87 -7.48 -16.81 6.60
CA GLY A 87 -7.34 -15.36 6.50
C GLY A 87 -7.05 -14.70 7.83
N ILE A 88 -7.49 -13.46 7.97
CA ILE A 88 -7.32 -12.64 9.17
C ILE A 88 -8.68 -12.01 9.52
N ASP A 89 -9.00 -11.98 10.80
CA ASP A 89 -10.09 -11.19 11.37
C ASP A 89 -9.50 -9.86 11.87
N TYR A 90 -10.26 -8.78 11.79
CA TYR A 90 -9.79 -7.47 12.24
C TYR A 90 -10.82 -6.76 13.13
N ARG A 91 -10.30 -5.95 14.06
CA ARG A 91 -11.10 -5.04 14.89
C ARG A 91 -10.39 -3.70 15.01
N ILE A 92 -11.17 -2.64 15.12
CA ILE A 92 -10.69 -1.30 15.45
C ILE A 92 -10.91 -1.07 16.94
N LEU A 93 -9.90 -0.54 17.63
CA LEU A 93 -9.96 -0.13 19.02
C LEU A 93 -9.26 1.22 19.17
N ASN A 94 -10.00 2.25 19.60
CA ASN A 94 -9.48 3.62 19.70
C ASN A 94 -8.84 4.13 18.39
N GLY A 95 -9.39 3.72 17.25
CA GLY A 95 -8.91 4.03 15.91
C GLY A 95 -7.73 3.18 15.41
N PHE A 96 -7.11 2.35 16.26
CA PHE A 96 -6.04 1.44 15.84
C PHE A 96 -6.58 0.10 15.36
N VAL A 97 -5.91 -0.49 14.37
CA VAL A 97 -6.28 -1.77 13.74
C VAL A 97 -5.62 -2.93 14.47
N TYR A 98 -6.41 -3.90 14.90
CA TYR A 98 -5.97 -5.14 15.54
C TYR A 98 -6.34 -6.33 14.67
N PHE A 99 -5.38 -7.23 14.46
CA PHE A 99 -5.55 -8.45 13.67
C PHE A 99 -5.54 -9.68 14.55
N SER A 100 -6.25 -10.71 14.09
CA SER A 100 -6.19 -12.06 14.64
C SER A 100 -6.25 -13.08 13.49
N PRO A 101 -5.33 -14.07 13.44
CA PRO A 101 -5.34 -15.07 12.38
C PRO A 101 -6.58 -15.96 12.47
N VAL A 102 -7.11 -16.35 11.31
CA VAL A 102 -8.20 -17.32 11.20
C VAL A 102 -7.64 -18.60 10.61
N ALA A 103 -7.47 -19.62 11.46
CA ALA A 103 -6.97 -20.93 11.06
C ALA A 103 -8.05 -21.77 10.37
N VAL A 104 -7.61 -22.80 9.65
CA VAL A 104 -8.45 -23.91 9.20
C VAL A 104 -8.62 -24.90 10.36
N ALA A 105 -9.80 -25.52 10.47
CA ALA A 105 -10.03 -26.58 11.46
C ALA A 105 -9.06 -27.74 11.20
N PRO A 106 -8.38 -28.31 12.21
CA PRO A 106 -7.33 -29.31 12.01
C PRO A 106 -7.73 -30.48 11.10
N GLU A 107 -8.98 -30.94 11.21
CA GLU A 107 -9.57 -32.01 10.41
C GLU A 107 -9.71 -31.69 8.91
N ASP A 108 -9.76 -30.41 8.53
CA ASP A 108 -9.92 -29.96 7.15
C ASP A 108 -8.59 -29.68 6.45
N ILE A 109 -7.47 -29.63 7.20
CA ILE A 109 -6.16 -29.22 6.67
C ILE A 109 -5.65 -30.23 5.63
N GLU A 110 -5.73 -31.52 5.93
CA GLU A 110 -5.17 -32.58 5.07
C GLU A 110 -5.81 -32.57 3.67
N ALA A 111 -7.13 -32.39 3.60
CA ALA A 111 -7.87 -32.35 2.35
C ALA A 111 -7.52 -31.14 1.46
N ARG A 112 -6.98 -30.05 2.04
CA ARG A 112 -6.56 -28.85 1.29
C ARG A 112 -5.19 -28.99 0.64
N ILE A 113 -4.32 -29.86 1.18
CA ILE A 113 -2.95 -30.05 0.67
C ILE A 113 -2.91 -30.31 -0.84
N PRO A 114 -3.61 -31.32 -1.39
CA PRO A 114 -3.54 -31.59 -2.83
C PRO A 114 -4.07 -30.42 -3.68
N GLN A 115 -5.09 -29.72 -3.21
CA GLN A 115 -5.63 -28.53 -3.90
C GLN A 115 -4.61 -27.39 -3.92
N PHE A 116 -3.99 -27.09 -2.79
CA PHE A 116 -2.98 -26.05 -2.70
C PHE A 116 -1.78 -26.37 -3.60
N LEU A 117 -1.28 -27.60 -3.56
CA LEU A 117 -0.14 -28.03 -4.39
C LEU A 117 -0.43 -27.92 -5.88
N GLU A 118 -1.62 -28.32 -6.33
CA GLU A 118 -2.02 -28.17 -7.73
C GLU A 118 -2.05 -26.68 -8.15
N ARG A 119 -2.67 -25.83 -7.34
CA ARG A 119 -2.94 -24.43 -7.67
C ARG A 119 -1.68 -23.56 -7.55
N ALA A 120 -1.01 -23.61 -6.40
CA ALA A 120 0.25 -22.91 -6.19
C ALA A 120 1.35 -23.47 -7.10
N GLY A 121 1.40 -24.78 -7.30
CA GLY A 121 2.34 -25.44 -8.22
C GLY A 121 2.15 -24.98 -9.66
N HIS A 122 0.89 -24.81 -10.12
CA HIS A 122 0.62 -24.21 -11.43
C HIS A 122 1.18 -22.78 -11.53
N TYR A 123 0.98 -21.95 -10.51
CA TYR A 123 1.56 -20.60 -10.50
C TYR A 123 3.08 -20.61 -10.52
N TYR A 124 3.73 -21.43 -9.69
CA TYR A 124 5.19 -21.52 -9.66
C TYR A 124 5.77 -22.05 -10.98
N GLY A 125 5.11 -23.02 -11.62
CA GLY A 125 5.53 -23.57 -12.91
C GLY A 125 5.36 -22.61 -14.10
N ASN A 126 4.47 -21.62 -13.98
CA ASN A 126 4.14 -20.66 -15.04
C ASN A 126 4.35 -19.20 -14.60
N TRP A 127 5.27 -18.98 -13.65
CA TRP A 127 5.39 -17.71 -12.93
C TRP A 127 5.54 -16.50 -13.83
N ASN A 128 6.45 -16.54 -14.79
CA ASN A 128 6.74 -15.40 -15.68
C ASN A 128 5.53 -15.03 -16.55
N ASP A 129 4.87 -16.02 -17.18
CA ASP A 129 3.71 -15.77 -18.04
C ASP A 129 2.53 -15.20 -17.23
N LEU A 130 2.30 -15.74 -16.03
CA LEU A 130 1.24 -15.26 -15.14
C LEU A 130 1.57 -13.87 -14.57
N LEU A 131 2.83 -13.59 -14.27
CA LEU A 131 3.28 -12.28 -13.79
C LEU A 131 3.17 -11.21 -14.88
N ASP A 132 3.53 -11.54 -16.12
CA ASP A 132 3.35 -10.66 -17.28
C ASP A 132 1.87 -10.36 -17.53
N ASN A 133 1.01 -11.38 -17.41
CA ASN A 133 -0.43 -11.19 -17.48
C ASN A 133 -0.96 -10.34 -16.32
N TRP A 134 -0.48 -10.57 -15.10
CA TRP A 134 -0.81 -9.75 -13.93
C TRP A 134 -0.42 -8.29 -14.13
N LYS A 135 0.79 -8.02 -14.65
CA LYS A 135 1.27 -6.66 -14.92
C LYS A 135 0.36 -5.94 -15.92
N LYS A 136 -0.09 -6.62 -16.98
CA LYS A 136 -1.06 -6.05 -17.93
C LYS A 136 -2.39 -5.70 -17.26
N LYS A 137 -2.93 -6.57 -16.41
CA LYS A 137 -4.19 -6.32 -15.67
C LYS A 137 -4.06 -5.14 -14.71
N VAL A 138 -2.94 -5.05 -13.99
CA VAL A 138 -2.67 -3.96 -13.04
C VAL A 138 -2.53 -2.63 -13.76
N LEU A 139 -1.72 -2.56 -14.82
CA LEU A 139 -1.52 -1.32 -15.59
C LEU A 139 -2.82 -0.85 -16.26
N ALA A 140 -3.59 -1.75 -16.88
CA ALA A 140 -4.88 -1.38 -17.46
C ALA A 140 -5.84 -0.80 -16.41
N MET A 141 -5.76 -1.27 -15.16
CA MET A 141 -6.63 -0.77 -14.11
C MET A 141 -6.15 0.56 -13.52
N ILE A 142 -4.85 0.81 -13.52
CA ILE A 142 -4.28 2.14 -13.24
C ILE A 142 -4.77 3.12 -14.30
N ASP A 143 -4.68 2.76 -15.58
CA ASP A 143 -5.20 3.59 -16.68
C ASP A 143 -6.72 3.88 -16.52
N GLU A 144 -7.51 2.88 -16.10
CA GLU A 144 -8.94 3.07 -15.80
C GLU A 144 -9.18 4.01 -14.60
N MET A 145 -8.34 3.94 -13.57
CA MET A 145 -8.43 4.83 -12.40
C MET A 145 -8.03 6.26 -12.77
N ASP A 146 -6.96 6.44 -13.54
CA ASP A 146 -6.47 7.76 -13.98
C ASP A 146 -7.45 8.47 -14.93
N ALA A 147 -8.28 7.71 -15.64
CA ALA A 147 -9.34 8.25 -16.48
C ALA A 147 -10.54 8.80 -15.67
N ILE A 148 -10.64 8.51 -14.37
CA ILE A 148 -11.71 9.04 -13.52
C ILE A 148 -11.45 10.51 -13.22
N SER A 149 -12.47 11.33 -13.39
CA SER A 149 -12.41 12.75 -13.06
C SER A 149 -13.59 13.17 -12.19
N PHE A 150 -13.30 14.05 -11.24
CA PHE A 150 -14.30 14.72 -10.42
C PHE A 150 -14.32 16.19 -10.80
N THR A 151 -15.47 16.67 -11.29
CA THR A 151 -15.64 18.08 -11.65
C THR A 151 -16.44 18.78 -10.56
N GLU A 152 -16.03 20.00 -10.20
CA GLU A 152 -16.78 20.83 -9.26
C GLU A 152 -18.20 21.11 -9.79
N LEU A 153 -19.18 21.16 -8.87
CA LEU A 153 -20.56 21.42 -9.24
C LEU A 153 -20.69 22.87 -9.76
N PRO A 154 -21.32 23.08 -10.93
CA PRO A 154 -21.59 24.43 -11.40
C PRO A 154 -22.69 25.07 -10.54
N GLU A 155 -22.70 26.41 -10.48
CA GLU A 155 -23.79 27.18 -9.83
C GLU A 155 -25.16 26.87 -10.45
N ALA A 156 -25.22 26.58 -11.75
CA ALA A 156 -26.41 26.13 -12.45
C ALA A 156 -26.04 25.14 -13.56
N VAL A 157 -26.90 24.15 -13.78
CA VAL A 157 -26.77 23.24 -14.93
C VAL A 157 -26.87 24.02 -16.26
N PRO A 158 -26.25 23.53 -17.35
CA PRO A 158 -26.38 24.16 -18.66
C PRO A 158 -27.85 24.35 -19.06
N LEU A 159 -28.19 25.54 -19.59
CA LEU A 159 -29.58 25.87 -19.97
C LEU A 159 -30.19 24.83 -20.93
N ASP A 160 -29.36 24.27 -21.81
CA ASP A 160 -29.82 23.28 -22.79
C ASP A 160 -30.26 21.97 -22.12
N TRP A 161 -29.72 21.59 -20.95
CA TRP A 161 -30.21 20.43 -20.20
C TRP A 161 -31.67 20.61 -19.74
N ILE A 162 -32.07 21.84 -19.44
CA ILE A 162 -33.45 22.18 -19.10
C ILE A 162 -34.34 22.14 -20.34
N LYS A 163 -33.88 22.73 -21.44
CA LYS A 163 -34.64 22.77 -22.70
C LYS A 163 -34.83 21.39 -23.32
N ASP A 164 -33.84 20.51 -23.17
CA ASP A 164 -33.84 19.15 -23.70
C ASP A 164 -34.46 18.13 -22.72
N GLY A 165 -34.81 18.56 -21.51
CA GLY A 165 -35.48 17.71 -20.51
C GLY A 165 -34.61 16.58 -19.97
N VAL A 166 -33.31 16.81 -19.78
CA VAL A 166 -32.33 15.80 -19.33
C VAL A 166 -32.71 15.18 -17.97
N GLY A 167 -33.17 16.00 -17.02
CA GLY A 167 -33.68 15.55 -15.72
C GLY A 167 -32.63 15.03 -14.71
N LEU A 168 -31.37 14.89 -15.12
CA LEU A 168 -30.22 14.58 -14.27
C LEU A 168 -29.33 15.82 -14.10
N ASP A 169 -28.60 15.90 -12.98
CA ASP A 169 -27.61 16.94 -12.72
C ASP A 169 -26.18 16.36 -12.67
N ASN A 170 -25.21 17.23 -12.41
CA ASN A 170 -23.81 16.86 -12.33
C ASN A 170 -23.49 15.89 -11.16
N THR A 171 -24.35 15.80 -10.13
CA THR A 171 -24.11 14.90 -8.99
C THR A 171 -24.20 13.43 -9.41
N ASN A 172 -25.04 13.09 -10.40
CA ASN A 172 -25.14 11.73 -10.91
C ASN A 172 -23.80 11.23 -11.47
N ALA A 173 -23.09 12.06 -12.25
CA ALA A 173 -21.78 11.72 -12.78
C ALA A 173 -20.72 11.56 -11.67
N ILE A 174 -20.81 12.35 -10.59
CA ILE A 174 -19.92 12.22 -9.42
C ILE A 174 -20.16 10.89 -8.70
N PHE A 175 -21.43 10.49 -8.50
CA PHE A 175 -21.75 9.19 -7.91
C PHE A 175 -21.22 8.04 -8.77
N GLU A 176 -21.45 8.07 -10.08
CA GLU A 176 -20.96 7.04 -11.01
C GLU A 176 -19.43 6.95 -11.01
N ALA A 177 -18.73 8.09 -10.99
CA ALA A 177 -17.27 8.14 -10.90
C ALA A 177 -16.76 7.57 -9.57
N TYR A 178 -17.40 7.89 -8.46
CA TYR A 178 -17.03 7.38 -7.14
C TYR A 178 -17.29 5.88 -6.99
N ASP A 179 -18.43 5.38 -7.46
CA ASP A 179 -18.75 3.96 -7.48
C ASP A 179 -17.74 3.17 -8.32
N LYS A 180 -17.36 3.71 -9.48
CA LYS A 180 -16.30 3.13 -10.32
C LYS A 180 -14.95 3.11 -9.60
N LEU A 181 -14.56 4.19 -8.91
CA LEU A 181 -13.32 4.23 -8.14
C LEU A 181 -13.31 3.16 -7.03
N ILE A 182 -14.42 2.97 -6.32
CA ILE A 182 -14.58 1.92 -5.31
C ILE A 182 -14.42 0.53 -5.94
N GLU A 183 -15.07 0.29 -7.08
CA GLU A 183 -14.98 -0.99 -7.80
C GLU A 183 -13.55 -1.31 -8.22
N LEU A 184 -12.85 -0.34 -8.83
CA LEU A 184 -11.46 -0.49 -9.26
C LEU A 184 -10.54 -0.72 -8.05
N SER A 185 -10.74 0.04 -6.96
CA SER A 185 -9.98 -0.10 -5.71
C SER A 185 -10.16 -1.49 -5.09
N TYR A 186 -11.35 -2.07 -5.22
CA TYR A 186 -11.58 -3.44 -4.78
C TYR A 186 -10.86 -4.47 -5.65
N LYS A 187 -10.90 -4.29 -6.98
CA LYS A 187 -10.24 -5.19 -7.93
C LYS A 187 -8.72 -5.16 -7.78
N ILE A 188 -8.10 -4.00 -7.50
CA ILE A 188 -6.64 -3.92 -7.35
C ILE A 188 -6.16 -4.75 -6.16
N TRP A 189 -6.93 -4.79 -5.07
CA TRP A 189 -6.65 -5.67 -3.95
C TRP A 189 -6.70 -7.15 -4.31
N GLN A 190 -7.62 -7.56 -5.20
CA GLN A 190 -7.65 -8.94 -5.68
C GLN A 190 -6.41 -9.28 -6.51
N TYR A 191 -5.96 -8.37 -7.37
CA TYR A 191 -4.72 -8.58 -8.13
C TYR A 191 -3.49 -8.57 -7.20
N HIS A 192 -3.47 -7.72 -6.17
CA HIS A 192 -2.40 -7.70 -5.18
C HIS A 192 -2.23 -9.07 -4.49
N PHE A 193 -3.33 -9.66 -4.00
CA PHE A 193 -3.27 -10.97 -3.31
C PHE A 193 -3.11 -12.18 -4.23
N GLU A 194 -3.22 -12.01 -5.56
CA GLU A 194 -2.95 -13.05 -6.55
C GLU A 194 -1.54 -13.63 -6.41
N PHE A 195 -0.55 -12.75 -6.21
CA PHE A 195 0.86 -13.12 -6.09
C PHE A 195 1.41 -13.05 -4.67
N LEU A 196 0.88 -12.16 -3.82
CA LEU A 196 1.45 -11.91 -2.48
C LEU A 196 1.57 -13.18 -1.64
N ASN A 197 0.50 -13.97 -1.54
CA ASN A 197 0.47 -15.17 -0.71
C ASN A 197 1.42 -16.25 -1.22
N LEU A 198 1.62 -16.34 -2.54
CA LEU A 198 2.57 -17.26 -3.16
C LEU A 198 4.01 -16.84 -2.86
N GLY A 199 4.31 -15.54 -2.92
CA GLY A 199 5.61 -15.01 -2.51
C GLY A 199 5.95 -15.36 -1.06
N TYR A 200 5.00 -15.17 -0.14
CA TYR A 200 5.18 -15.58 1.26
C TYR A 200 5.31 -17.09 1.43
N ALA A 201 4.52 -17.89 0.74
CA ALA A 201 4.60 -19.35 0.82
C ALA A 201 5.95 -19.87 0.33
N ALA A 202 6.47 -19.36 -0.79
CA ALA A 202 7.80 -19.69 -1.28
C ALA A 202 8.91 -19.27 -0.29
N TYR A 203 8.79 -18.08 0.31
CA TYR A 203 9.74 -17.64 1.33
C TYR A 203 9.71 -18.53 2.59
N LEU A 204 8.53 -18.92 3.06
CA LEU A 204 8.38 -19.80 4.22
C LEU A 204 8.91 -21.20 3.95
N ASP A 205 8.70 -21.74 2.75
CA ASP A 205 9.26 -23.02 2.32
C ASP A 205 10.79 -22.98 2.29
N PHE A 206 11.36 -21.96 1.66
CA PHE A 206 12.80 -21.72 1.67
C PHE A 206 13.36 -21.57 3.08
N PHE A 207 12.69 -20.79 3.93
CA PHE A 207 13.08 -20.59 5.32
C PHE A 207 13.07 -21.90 6.10
N GLY A 208 12.01 -22.70 5.94
CA GLY A 208 11.87 -24.02 6.56
C GLY A 208 12.95 -24.99 6.09
N PHE A 209 13.22 -25.05 4.79
CA PHE A 209 14.30 -25.85 4.21
C PHE A 209 15.66 -25.49 4.82
N VAL A 210 16.02 -24.20 4.81
CA VAL A 210 17.31 -23.73 5.36
C VAL A 210 17.43 -24.04 6.86
N LYS A 211 16.34 -23.92 7.62
CA LYS A 211 16.32 -24.33 9.03
C LYS A 211 16.45 -25.84 9.23
N GLY A 212 15.90 -26.65 8.32
CA GLY A 212 16.05 -28.10 8.33
C GLY A 212 17.50 -28.53 8.14
N GLU A 213 18.17 -27.95 7.14
CA GLU A 213 19.57 -28.24 6.82
C GLU A 213 20.56 -27.62 7.81
N PHE A 214 20.25 -26.42 8.33
CA PHE A 214 21.10 -25.67 9.25
C PHE A 214 20.33 -25.20 10.50
N PRO A 215 20.03 -26.08 11.47
CA PRO A 215 19.15 -25.73 12.60
C PRO A 215 19.61 -24.56 13.47
N THR A 216 20.92 -24.27 13.51
CA THR A 216 21.52 -23.20 14.32
C THR A 216 21.68 -21.88 13.57
N ILE A 217 21.34 -21.81 12.27
CA ILE A 217 21.45 -20.58 11.51
C ILE A 217 20.51 -19.49 12.09
N PRO A 218 20.98 -18.26 12.30
CA PRO A 218 20.10 -17.17 12.75
C PRO A 218 19.04 -16.82 11.70
N ASP A 219 17.82 -16.49 12.12
CA ASP A 219 16.72 -16.09 11.23
C ASP A 219 17.10 -14.91 10.34
N GLN A 220 17.83 -13.94 10.92
CA GLN A 220 18.38 -12.78 10.21
C GLN A 220 19.32 -13.19 9.06
N ALA A 221 20.07 -14.28 9.21
CA ALA A 221 20.99 -14.74 8.17
C ALA A 221 20.22 -15.31 6.98
N ILE A 222 19.12 -16.04 7.21
CA ILE A 222 18.22 -16.51 6.16
C ILE A 222 17.57 -15.31 5.46
N ALA A 223 17.04 -14.35 6.23
CA ALA A 223 16.41 -13.15 5.67
C ALA A 223 17.38 -12.37 4.75
N LYS A 224 18.67 -12.27 5.12
CA LYS A 224 19.70 -11.63 4.29
C LYS A 224 19.94 -12.33 2.95
N MET A 225 19.67 -13.64 2.83
CA MET A 225 19.86 -14.36 1.57
C MET A 225 18.91 -13.89 0.48
N VAL A 226 17.76 -13.34 0.83
CA VAL A 226 16.73 -12.88 -0.12
C VAL A 226 16.67 -11.35 -0.26
N GLN A 227 17.53 -10.61 0.46
CA GLN A 227 17.54 -9.14 0.43
C GLN A 227 18.08 -8.55 -0.89
N GLY A 228 18.81 -9.32 -1.68
CA GLY A 228 19.45 -8.84 -2.92
C GLY A 228 18.51 -8.75 -4.14
N VAL A 229 17.19 -8.91 -3.96
CA VAL A 229 16.23 -8.82 -5.07
C VAL A 229 16.05 -7.37 -5.48
N ASP A 230 16.22 -7.08 -6.78
CA ASP A 230 15.95 -5.76 -7.34
C ASP A 230 14.44 -5.51 -7.43
N SER A 231 13.92 -4.80 -6.44
CA SER A 231 12.48 -4.50 -6.31
C SER A 231 12.11 -3.18 -6.99
N GLU A 232 10.99 -3.17 -7.70
CA GLU A 232 10.39 -1.95 -8.28
C GLU A 232 10.13 -0.87 -7.19
N LEU A 233 9.98 -1.27 -5.92
CA LEU A 233 9.82 -0.35 -4.78
C LEU A 233 10.96 0.67 -4.64
N PHE A 234 12.17 0.33 -5.11
CA PHE A 234 13.33 1.22 -5.03
C PHE A 234 13.49 2.13 -6.25
N ARG A 235 12.70 1.92 -7.31
CA ARG A 235 12.80 2.69 -8.56
C ARG A 235 12.60 4.20 -8.38
N PRO A 236 11.63 4.69 -7.57
CA PRO A 236 11.49 6.12 -7.31
C PRO A 236 12.78 6.77 -6.82
N ASP A 237 13.43 6.17 -5.83
CA ASP A 237 14.68 6.67 -5.26
C ASP A 237 15.84 6.59 -6.26
N ASP A 238 15.91 5.53 -7.07
CA ASP A 238 16.90 5.42 -8.16
C ASP A 238 16.71 6.52 -9.23
N GLU A 239 15.47 6.89 -9.58
CA GLU A 239 15.23 8.00 -10.51
C GLU A 239 15.70 9.33 -9.93
N ILE A 240 15.47 9.60 -8.65
CA ILE A 240 15.99 10.80 -7.98
C ILE A 240 17.53 10.83 -8.02
N LYS A 241 18.20 9.70 -7.75
CA LYS A 241 19.68 9.62 -7.82
C LYS A 241 20.21 9.89 -9.23
N LYS A 242 19.56 9.36 -10.26
CA LYS A 242 19.89 9.67 -11.67
C LYS A 242 19.71 11.15 -11.97
N LEU A 243 18.62 11.75 -11.51
CA LEU A 243 18.33 13.18 -11.68
C LEU A 243 19.36 14.06 -10.96
N ALA A 244 19.84 13.66 -9.79
CA ALA A 244 20.91 14.34 -9.06
C ALA A 244 22.22 14.32 -9.85
N ARG A 245 22.63 13.15 -10.38
CA ARG A 245 23.82 13.02 -11.25
C ARG A 245 23.68 13.87 -12.51
N LEU A 246 22.52 13.83 -13.15
CA LEU A 246 22.25 14.60 -14.36
C LEU A 246 22.27 16.10 -14.10
N ALA A 247 21.79 16.57 -12.94
CA ALA A 247 21.85 17.98 -12.57
C ALA A 247 23.31 18.49 -12.55
N ILE A 248 24.21 17.71 -11.96
CA ILE A 248 25.65 18.00 -11.87
C ILE A 248 26.31 17.95 -13.26
N GLU A 249 26.00 16.92 -14.07
CA GLU A 249 26.52 16.79 -15.44
C GLU A 249 26.17 18.02 -16.30
N LEU A 250 24.95 18.54 -16.14
CA LEU A 250 24.42 19.65 -16.92
C LEU A 250 24.76 21.03 -16.33
N GLY A 251 25.31 21.08 -15.11
CA GLY A 251 25.63 22.31 -14.39
C GLY A 251 24.40 23.12 -13.99
N VAL A 252 23.29 22.45 -13.68
CA VAL A 252 22.01 23.08 -13.24
C VAL A 252 21.70 22.81 -11.77
N ASP A 253 22.55 22.06 -11.09
CA ASP A 253 22.37 21.60 -9.72
C ASP A 253 22.30 22.74 -8.70
N ASP A 254 23.10 23.81 -8.85
CA ASP A 254 23.03 24.97 -7.94
C ASP A 254 21.64 25.64 -7.95
N ALA A 255 20.94 25.62 -9.10
CA ALA A 255 19.58 26.16 -9.22
C ALA A 255 18.53 25.36 -8.43
N LEU A 256 18.81 24.08 -8.12
CA LEU A 256 17.91 23.21 -7.35
C LEU A 256 18.05 23.39 -5.83
N MET A 257 19.14 24.00 -5.35
CA MET A 257 19.52 23.97 -3.93
C MET A 257 18.72 24.92 -3.03
N THR A 258 17.96 25.85 -3.60
CA THR A 258 17.22 26.87 -2.85
C THR A 258 15.82 27.10 -3.43
N GLY A 259 14.97 27.83 -2.71
CA GLY A 259 13.63 28.21 -3.16
C GLY A 259 12.56 27.12 -3.05
N SER A 260 11.36 27.46 -3.47
CA SER A 260 10.24 26.54 -3.68
C SER A 260 10.49 25.60 -4.87
N VAL A 261 9.61 24.62 -5.07
CA VAL A 261 9.66 23.75 -6.26
C VAL A 261 9.56 24.59 -7.53
N ASP A 262 8.59 25.50 -7.61
CA ASP A 262 8.38 26.34 -8.80
C ASP A 262 9.57 27.24 -9.09
N GLU A 263 10.16 27.85 -8.05
CA GLU A 263 11.35 28.69 -8.18
C GLU A 263 12.56 27.89 -8.70
N ALA A 264 12.79 26.70 -8.14
CA ALA A 264 13.88 25.82 -8.54
C ALA A 264 13.71 25.34 -9.99
N LEU A 265 12.51 24.88 -10.36
CA LEU A 265 12.24 24.42 -11.73
C LEU A 265 12.33 25.56 -12.75
N ALA A 266 11.87 26.77 -12.41
CA ALA A 266 12.01 27.96 -13.26
C ALA A 266 13.49 28.36 -13.45
N ALA A 267 14.28 28.31 -12.36
CA ALA A 267 15.71 28.61 -12.41
C ALA A 267 16.47 27.59 -13.29
N VAL A 268 16.15 26.29 -13.16
CA VAL A 268 16.69 25.26 -14.05
C VAL A 268 16.28 25.52 -15.49
N ALA A 269 15.00 25.79 -15.76
CA ALA A 269 14.51 26.04 -17.12
C ALA A 269 15.19 27.23 -17.82
N ALA A 270 15.62 28.25 -17.06
CA ALA A 270 16.37 29.39 -17.56
C ALA A 270 17.86 29.11 -17.84
N ALA A 271 18.40 28.00 -17.34
CA ALA A 271 19.80 27.63 -17.52
C ALA A 271 20.08 27.05 -18.93
N PRO A 272 21.30 27.19 -19.49
CA PRO A 272 21.63 26.75 -20.84
C PRO A 272 21.32 25.27 -21.16
N ASN A 273 21.43 24.38 -20.18
CA ASN A 273 21.14 22.95 -20.32
C ASN A 273 19.83 22.52 -19.60
N GLY A 274 19.07 23.49 -19.11
CA GLY A 274 17.88 23.30 -18.28
C GLY A 274 16.83 22.41 -18.88
N ALA A 275 16.54 22.62 -20.17
CA ALA A 275 15.51 21.86 -20.89
C ALA A 275 15.76 20.34 -20.86
N LYS A 276 17.02 19.89 -20.92
CA LYS A 276 17.35 18.46 -20.85
C LYS A 276 17.07 17.89 -19.46
N TRP A 277 17.35 18.65 -18.41
CA TRP A 277 17.06 18.23 -17.04
C TRP A 277 15.55 18.21 -16.76
N ILE A 278 14.82 19.26 -17.17
CA ILE A 278 13.36 19.34 -17.01
C ILE A 278 12.66 18.17 -17.71
N ALA A 279 13.08 17.83 -18.93
CA ALA A 279 12.52 16.67 -19.64
C ALA A 279 12.75 15.35 -18.88
N ALA A 280 13.92 15.18 -18.24
CA ALA A 280 14.19 14.00 -17.42
C ALA A 280 13.36 13.99 -16.12
N TRP A 281 13.20 15.15 -15.48
CA TRP A 281 12.35 15.32 -14.30
C TRP A 281 10.89 14.96 -14.61
N ASP A 282 10.35 15.47 -15.73
CA ASP A 282 8.99 15.17 -16.15
C ASP A 282 8.80 13.70 -16.52
N ALA A 283 9.77 13.08 -17.20
CA ALA A 283 9.74 11.65 -17.51
C ALA A 283 9.86 10.74 -16.26
N ALA A 284 10.43 11.24 -15.16
CA ALA A 284 10.50 10.49 -13.91
C ALA A 284 9.19 10.54 -13.10
N LYS A 285 8.34 11.57 -13.28
CA LYS A 285 7.12 11.73 -12.50
C LYS A 285 6.16 10.56 -12.65
N ASP A 286 5.94 10.10 -13.87
CA ASP A 286 5.04 9.00 -14.16
C ASP A 286 5.83 7.81 -14.75
N PRO A 287 5.87 6.65 -14.06
CA PRO A 287 5.09 6.29 -12.87
C PRO A 287 5.79 6.57 -11.53
N TRP A 288 7.02 7.07 -11.52
CA TRP A 288 7.89 6.90 -10.34
C TRP A 288 7.63 7.87 -9.19
N PHE A 289 6.87 8.96 -9.40
CA PHE A 289 6.42 9.85 -8.32
C PHE A 289 5.00 9.51 -7.84
N ASN A 290 4.35 8.48 -8.41
CA ASN A 290 3.19 7.83 -7.80
C ASN A 290 3.62 6.97 -6.60
N PHE A 291 4.34 7.60 -5.66
CA PHE A 291 4.94 7.01 -4.48
C PHE A 291 4.55 7.80 -3.25
N THR A 292 4.26 7.10 -2.17
CA THR A 292 3.75 7.68 -0.92
C THR A 292 4.89 7.92 0.08
N SER A 293 4.80 8.98 0.88
CA SER A 293 5.67 9.18 2.05
C SER A 293 5.28 8.32 3.26
N GLY A 294 4.12 7.66 3.20
CA GLY A 294 3.58 6.77 4.22
C GLY A 294 3.62 5.32 3.77
N ASN A 295 2.50 4.62 3.94
CA ASN A 295 2.35 3.22 3.52
C ASN A 295 1.32 3.03 2.40
N GLY A 296 0.65 4.11 1.99
CA GLY A 296 -0.28 4.14 0.86
C GLY A 296 -1.70 3.75 1.25
N PHE A 297 -1.97 3.57 2.55
CA PHE A 297 -3.28 3.11 3.04
C PHE A 297 -4.09 4.19 3.75
N TYR A 298 -3.61 5.43 3.79
CA TYR A 298 -4.34 6.56 4.37
C TYR A 298 -4.66 7.59 3.29
N SER A 299 -5.89 8.11 3.30
CA SER A 299 -6.29 9.25 2.45
C SER A 299 -5.50 10.54 2.70
N THR A 300 -4.70 10.59 3.76
CA THR A 300 -3.83 11.72 4.12
C THR A 300 -2.38 11.54 3.74
N ASP A 301 -2.01 10.35 3.25
CA ASP A 301 -0.64 10.12 2.81
C ASP A 301 -0.31 11.09 1.68
N LYS A 302 0.89 11.66 1.76
CA LYS A 302 1.38 12.56 0.72
C LYS A 302 1.99 11.71 -0.40
N TYR A 303 1.47 11.88 -1.60
CA TYR A 303 2.05 11.32 -2.81
C TYR A 303 3.06 12.31 -3.40
N TRP A 304 4.21 11.82 -3.85
CA TRP A 304 5.30 12.67 -4.33
C TRP A 304 4.89 13.50 -5.54
N ILE A 305 4.01 12.97 -6.40
CA ILE A 305 3.52 13.67 -7.59
C ILE A 305 2.72 14.93 -7.25
N ASP A 306 1.98 14.93 -6.14
CA ASP A 306 1.22 16.08 -5.62
C ASP A 306 2.06 16.97 -4.69
N HIS A 307 3.14 16.42 -4.14
CA HIS A 307 4.02 17.07 -3.16
C HIS A 307 5.48 17.00 -3.62
N LEU A 308 5.78 17.68 -4.72
CA LEU A 308 7.10 17.68 -5.36
C LEU A 308 8.22 18.26 -4.47
N ASP A 309 7.88 18.89 -3.35
CA ASP A 309 8.85 19.30 -2.33
C ASP A 309 9.57 18.10 -1.69
N ILE A 310 8.92 16.94 -1.65
CA ILE A 310 9.49 15.68 -1.15
C ILE A 310 10.62 15.16 -2.07
N PRO A 311 10.38 14.86 -3.36
CA PRO A 311 11.45 14.43 -4.27
C PRO A 311 12.53 15.50 -4.45
N LEU A 312 12.18 16.79 -4.47
CA LEU A 312 13.18 17.86 -4.49
C LEU A 312 14.03 17.88 -3.20
N GLY A 313 13.45 17.57 -2.04
CA GLY A 313 14.17 17.38 -0.79
C GLY A 313 15.23 16.29 -0.88
N TYR A 314 14.89 15.12 -1.46
CA TYR A 314 15.87 14.05 -1.69
C TYR A 314 16.95 14.45 -2.69
N LEU A 315 16.62 15.16 -3.78
CA LEU A 315 17.62 15.71 -4.71
C LEU A 315 18.63 16.61 -3.99
N ARG A 316 18.16 17.47 -3.08
CA ARG A 316 18.99 18.38 -2.29
C ARG A 316 19.91 17.64 -1.31
N ASP A 317 19.56 16.43 -0.87
CA ASP A 317 20.48 15.55 -0.12
C ASP A 317 21.51 14.88 -1.04
N TYR A 318 21.06 14.33 -2.17
CA TYR A 318 21.91 13.53 -3.05
C TYR A 318 22.92 14.35 -3.85
N ILE A 319 22.60 15.57 -4.29
CA ILE A 319 23.51 16.41 -5.09
C ILE A 319 24.83 16.69 -4.34
N PRO A 320 24.84 17.18 -3.09
CA PRO A 320 26.08 17.41 -2.35
C PRO A 320 26.91 16.13 -2.16
N ARG A 321 26.26 15.01 -1.84
CA ARG A 321 26.92 13.70 -1.65
C ARG A 321 27.56 13.20 -2.94
N ALA A 322 26.84 13.32 -4.06
CA ALA A 322 27.36 12.99 -5.38
C ALA A 322 28.56 13.86 -5.76
N LYS A 323 28.53 15.19 -5.48
CA LYS A 323 29.66 16.10 -5.68
C LYS A 323 30.87 15.73 -4.82
N ALA A 324 30.65 15.22 -3.61
CA ALA A 324 31.70 14.74 -2.71
C ALA A 324 32.33 13.41 -3.15
N GLY A 325 31.85 12.80 -4.23
CA GLY A 325 32.35 11.53 -4.75
C GLY A 325 31.76 10.30 -4.04
N GLU A 326 30.70 10.47 -3.25
CA GLU A 326 30.00 9.34 -2.65
C GLU A 326 29.30 8.49 -3.72
N THR A 327 29.24 7.19 -3.47
CA THR A 327 28.32 6.29 -4.18
C THR A 327 26.95 6.45 -3.52
N ILE A 328 26.03 7.10 -4.24
CA ILE A 328 24.65 7.32 -3.76
C ILE A 328 23.73 6.18 -4.22
N GLU A 329 24.18 5.41 -5.21
CA GLU A 329 23.50 4.27 -5.79
C GLU A 329 23.43 3.09 -4.81
N ARG A 330 22.44 2.23 -4.97
CA ARG A 330 22.31 1.01 -4.14
C ARG A 330 23.50 0.07 -4.43
N PRO A 331 23.99 -0.69 -3.44
CA PRO A 331 24.94 -1.77 -3.70
C PRO A 331 24.33 -2.77 -4.70
N THR A 332 25.09 -3.10 -5.75
CA THR A 332 24.73 -4.08 -6.79
C THR A 332 25.24 -5.47 -6.49
#